data_AF-W2RS77-F1
#
_entry.id   AF-W2RS77-F1
#
_cell.length_a   1.000
_cell.length_b   1.000
_cell.length_c   1.000
_cell.angle_alpha   90.00
_cell.angle_beta   90.00
_cell.angle_gamma   90.00
#
_symmetry.space_group_name_H-M   'P 1'
#
loop_
_entity.id
_entity.type
_entity.pdbx_description
1 polymer ?
#
loop_
_entity_poly.entity_id
_entity_poly.type
_entity_poly.pdbx_seq_one_letter_code
_entity_poly.pdbx_strand_id
1 'polypeptide(L)'
;MHVGHMVPFMALSWMYIHGYSATFLLGGATARIGDPEGRLTARQEVSRTTRNANVALMHTQLTRFGELMERYAERKGYKREWSWRRAMLNNATWHQKLSWSDLLRDMGQYVRLGPMLGRDSVKNRMEHGDGMSFAEFSYPLIQAWDWWHMFKTGVQVQIGGADQFGNILQGAEAVKATAKNNVEWLQKMDMELKSVQERAKVEVSEEPMGFTVPLLTTANGEKFGKSAGNAVWLDAGMTSVFELYAFWLKTADADVEKYLKLFTFLPLEEIGTIMSEHVKDESKRHAQHTLAFEFTTLVHGVDAANEASLQHHQLFKKDKTLSEILELTKKQSEGQQAPDGHPSTTKNAKPQGLEKYSTVQAELPRSVVMEKPLSHVLWSAELAASKSEAQRLINNKGAYIGAGSTGTSPMGDSLTYSAILDPGWNWWKKFIIDDNLLVLRTGKWRVKIINIVSDEDFKAKGLSCPGFGQEDSLGDGTDGLRDADGVSNESKRRPGRDKGSRSPYAVDSRFQRGWQDGSRARH
;
A
#
# COMPACT_ATOMS: atom_id res chain seq x y z
N MET A 1 -7.18 0.51 -8.65
CA MET A 1 -5.94 -0.27 -8.90
C MET A 1 -4.87 0.10 -7.87
N HIS A 2 -3.86 -0.74 -7.70
CA HIS A 2 -2.73 -0.53 -6.77
C HIS A 2 -1.39 -0.69 -7.50
N VAL A 3 -0.29 -0.26 -6.86
CA VAL A 3 1.07 -0.24 -7.42
C VAL A 3 1.49 -1.58 -8.05
N GLY A 4 1.14 -2.73 -7.44
CA GLY A 4 1.47 -4.04 -8.01
C GLY A 4 0.94 -4.32 -9.44
N HIS A 5 -0.11 -3.63 -9.90
CA HIS A 5 -0.60 -3.77 -11.29
C HIS A 5 0.23 -2.97 -12.30
N MET A 6 1.14 -2.13 -11.85
CA MET A 6 1.86 -1.21 -12.72
C MET A 6 2.94 -1.90 -13.54
N VAL A 7 3.54 -3.00 -13.08
CA VAL A 7 4.64 -3.64 -13.84
C VAL A 7 4.17 -4.14 -15.23
N PRO A 8 3.05 -4.89 -15.36
CA PRO A 8 2.52 -5.24 -16.68
C PRO A 8 2.12 -4.01 -17.51
N PHE A 9 1.55 -2.97 -16.86
CA PHE A 9 1.18 -1.75 -17.56
C PHE A 9 2.38 -0.97 -18.07
N MET A 10 3.49 -0.93 -17.32
CA MET A 10 4.74 -0.31 -17.76
C MET A 10 5.34 -1.05 -18.95
N ALA A 11 5.33 -2.38 -18.95
CA ALA A 11 5.77 -3.16 -20.10
C ALA A 11 4.92 -2.84 -21.35
N LEU A 12 3.60 -2.78 -21.19
CA LEU A 12 2.69 -2.39 -22.28
C LEU A 12 2.90 -0.93 -22.73
N SER A 13 3.16 -0.01 -21.79
CA SER A 13 3.44 1.40 -22.10
C SER A 13 4.76 1.58 -22.84
N TRP A 14 5.80 0.81 -22.49
CA TRP A 14 7.06 0.81 -23.25
C TRP A 14 6.84 0.34 -24.69
N MET A 15 6.09 -0.76 -24.89
CA MET A 15 5.72 -1.19 -26.23
C MET A 15 4.93 -0.11 -26.98
N TYR A 16 3.99 0.55 -26.30
CA TYR A 16 3.20 1.63 -26.88
C TYR A 16 4.07 2.80 -27.36
N ILE A 17 5.00 3.26 -26.53
CA ILE A 17 5.91 4.38 -26.84
C ILE A 17 6.84 4.04 -28.02
N HIS A 18 7.19 2.76 -28.18
CA HIS A 18 7.97 2.26 -29.32
C HIS A 18 7.11 1.88 -30.54
N GLY A 19 5.87 2.36 -30.62
CA GLY A 19 5.04 2.28 -31.83
C GLY A 19 4.18 1.01 -31.96
N TYR A 20 4.14 0.15 -30.94
CA TYR A 20 3.21 -0.98 -30.93
C TYR A 20 1.81 -0.53 -30.48
N SER A 21 0.77 -1.12 -31.06
CA SER A 21 -0.60 -0.87 -30.58
C SER A 21 -0.83 -1.53 -29.23
N ALA A 22 -1.35 -0.79 -28.26
CA ALA A 22 -1.60 -1.27 -26.90
C ALA A 22 -3.11 -1.33 -26.59
N THR A 23 -3.58 -2.49 -26.14
CA THR A 23 -4.99 -2.68 -25.76
C THR A 23 -5.10 -3.04 -24.27
N PHE A 24 -5.82 -2.22 -23.51
CA PHE A 24 -6.19 -2.54 -22.14
C PHE A 24 -7.48 -3.35 -22.13
N LEU A 25 -7.46 -4.53 -21.52
CA LEU A 25 -8.63 -5.36 -21.33
C LEU A 25 -9.18 -5.24 -19.91
N LEU A 26 -10.43 -4.81 -19.80
CA LEU A 26 -11.17 -4.78 -18.54
C LEU A 26 -12.03 -6.04 -18.39
N GLY A 27 -11.78 -6.78 -17.31
CA GLY A 27 -12.41 -8.07 -17.04
C GLY A 27 -13.82 -7.98 -16.45
N GLY A 28 -14.78 -7.34 -17.10
CA GLY A 28 -16.16 -7.23 -16.61
C GLY A 28 -16.88 -8.58 -16.44
N ALA A 29 -16.69 -9.53 -17.36
CA ALA A 29 -17.23 -10.87 -17.30
C ALA A 29 -16.39 -11.81 -16.42
N THR A 30 -15.06 -11.77 -16.56
CA THR A 30 -14.14 -12.61 -15.79
C THR A 30 -14.13 -12.26 -14.30
N ALA A 31 -14.41 -11.01 -13.92
CA ALA A 31 -14.62 -10.61 -12.53
C ALA A 31 -15.85 -11.26 -11.87
N ARG A 32 -16.76 -11.87 -12.64
CA ARG A 32 -17.90 -12.63 -12.10
C ARG A 32 -17.49 -14.01 -11.60
N ILE A 33 -16.43 -14.56 -12.17
CA ILE A 33 -15.95 -15.92 -11.92
C ILE A 33 -14.81 -15.86 -10.90
N GLY A 34 -13.85 -14.97 -11.15
CA GLY A 34 -12.66 -14.83 -10.33
C GLY A 34 -11.55 -15.77 -10.78
N ASP A 35 -10.35 -15.21 -10.87
CA ASP A 35 -9.15 -15.99 -11.18
C ASP A 35 -8.70 -16.79 -9.93
N PRO A 36 -8.52 -18.13 -10.07
CA PRO A 36 -8.00 -19.00 -9.01
C PRO A 36 -6.47 -18.91 -8.80
N GLU A 37 -5.72 -18.30 -9.72
CA GLU A 37 -4.25 -18.40 -9.74
C GLU A 37 -3.62 -17.78 -8.47
N GLY A 38 -2.73 -18.54 -7.81
CA GLY A 38 -1.97 -18.10 -6.64
C GLY A 38 -2.77 -17.91 -5.34
N ARG A 39 -3.97 -18.52 -5.22
CA ARG A 39 -4.81 -18.46 -4.01
C ARG A 39 -5.25 -19.85 -3.55
N LEU A 40 -5.32 -20.04 -2.23
CA LEU A 40 -5.78 -21.29 -1.60
C LEU A 40 -7.30 -21.31 -1.34
N THR A 41 -7.90 -20.14 -1.14
CA THR A 41 -9.33 -19.99 -0.86
C THR A 41 -10.08 -19.41 -2.05
N ALA A 42 -11.37 -19.79 -2.15
CA ALA A 42 -12.28 -19.21 -3.14
C ALA A 42 -12.46 -17.70 -2.92
N ARG A 43 -12.76 -16.97 -4.00
CA ARG A 43 -13.03 -15.52 -3.88
C ARG A 43 -14.34 -15.29 -3.16
N GLN A 44 -14.35 -14.30 -2.26
CA GLN A 44 -15.60 -13.79 -1.69
C GLN A 44 -16.44 -13.17 -2.81
N GLU A 45 -17.71 -13.54 -2.86
CA GLU A 45 -18.65 -12.97 -3.81
C GLU A 45 -18.87 -11.49 -3.50
N VAL A 46 -18.63 -10.64 -4.50
CA VAL A 46 -18.91 -9.21 -4.42
C VAL A 46 -20.25 -8.92 -5.09
N SER A 47 -21.04 -8.04 -4.48
CA SER A 47 -22.33 -7.64 -5.04
C SER A 47 -22.19 -7.13 -6.47
N ARG A 48 -23.23 -7.36 -7.31
CA ARG A 48 -23.24 -6.90 -8.71
C ARG A 48 -23.05 -5.38 -8.82
N THR A 49 -23.65 -4.62 -7.91
CA THR A 49 -23.57 -3.16 -7.87
C THR A 49 -22.14 -2.70 -7.58
N THR A 50 -21.51 -3.26 -6.54
CA THR A 50 -20.12 -2.95 -6.19
C THR A 50 -19.16 -3.34 -7.33
N ARG A 51 -19.38 -4.48 -7.98
CA ARG A 51 -18.55 -4.89 -9.12
C ARG A 51 -18.68 -3.92 -10.29
N ASN A 52 -19.90 -3.52 -10.66
CA ASN A 52 -20.11 -2.55 -11.74
C ASN A 52 -19.47 -1.19 -11.44
N ALA A 53 -19.59 -0.72 -10.19
CA ALA A 53 -18.91 0.50 -9.73
C ALA A 53 -17.38 0.36 -9.84
N ASN A 54 -16.81 -0.76 -9.39
CA ASN A 54 -15.37 -1.00 -9.49
C ASN A 54 -14.88 -1.06 -10.95
N VAL A 55 -15.65 -1.68 -11.84
CA VAL A 55 -15.36 -1.73 -13.29
C VAL A 55 -15.36 -0.31 -13.87
N ALA A 56 -16.35 0.53 -13.53
CA ALA A 56 -16.40 1.92 -13.97
C ALA A 56 -15.22 2.75 -13.44
N LEU A 57 -14.87 2.61 -12.16
CA LEU A 57 -13.72 3.29 -11.56
C LEU A 57 -12.40 2.87 -12.20
N MET A 58 -12.21 1.57 -12.44
CA MET A 58 -11.02 1.06 -13.12
C MET A 58 -10.93 1.55 -14.57
N HIS A 59 -12.05 1.64 -15.29
CA HIS A 59 -12.10 2.22 -16.63
C HIS A 59 -11.61 3.67 -16.61
N THR A 60 -12.17 4.53 -15.75
CA THR A 60 -11.74 5.93 -15.61
C THR A 60 -10.27 6.04 -15.24
N GLN A 61 -9.79 5.20 -14.32
CA GLN A 61 -8.40 5.21 -13.88
C GLN A 61 -7.44 4.79 -14.99
N LEU A 62 -7.77 3.77 -15.80
CA LEU A 62 -6.96 3.35 -16.96
C LEU A 62 -7.00 4.37 -18.11
N THR A 63 -8.11 5.10 -18.27
CA THR A 63 -8.21 6.15 -19.27
C THR A 63 -7.26 7.28 -18.91
N ARG A 64 -7.37 7.78 -17.67
CA ARG A 64 -6.50 8.81 -17.11
C ARG A 64 -5.02 8.40 -17.11
N PHE A 65 -4.72 7.15 -16.72
CA PHE A 65 -3.36 6.63 -16.74
C PHE A 65 -2.74 6.70 -18.14
N GLY A 66 -3.47 6.30 -19.19
CA GLY A 66 -2.95 6.38 -20.55
C GLY A 66 -2.66 7.81 -21.01
N GLU A 67 -3.52 8.77 -20.67
CA GLU A 67 -3.30 10.20 -20.98
C GLU A 67 -2.09 10.76 -20.24
N LEU A 68 -1.93 10.44 -18.96
CA LEU A 68 -0.79 10.87 -18.15
C LEU A 68 0.52 10.22 -18.61
N MET A 69 0.46 8.96 -19.02
CA MET A 69 1.58 8.22 -19.59
C MET A 69 2.06 8.86 -20.89
N GLU A 70 1.15 9.25 -21.80
CA GLU A 70 1.50 9.98 -23.04
C GLU A 70 2.20 11.31 -22.71
N ARG A 71 1.62 12.12 -21.81
CA ARG A 71 2.23 13.40 -21.38
C ARG A 71 3.57 13.21 -20.68
N TYR A 72 3.72 12.12 -19.93
CA TYR A 72 4.96 11.78 -19.26
C TYR A 72 6.05 11.37 -20.26
N ALA A 73 5.70 10.55 -21.27
CA ALA A 73 6.60 10.18 -22.35
C ALA A 73 7.06 11.39 -23.18
N GLU A 74 6.14 12.31 -23.52
CA GLU A 74 6.48 13.56 -24.22
C GLU A 74 7.52 14.39 -23.45
N ARG A 75 7.37 14.51 -22.12
CA ARG A 75 8.35 15.20 -21.27
C ARG A 75 9.72 14.54 -21.23
N LYS A 76 9.78 13.23 -21.46
CA LYS A 76 11.04 12.47 -21.56
C LYS A 76 11.60 12.43 -22.98
N GLY A 77 11.01 13.19 -23.91
CA GLY A 77 11.53 13.35 -25.27
C GLY A 77 11.00 12.32 -26.28
N TYR A 78 10.08 11.44 -25.88
CA TYR A 78 9.43 10.52 -26.81
C TYR A 78 8.37 11.27 -27.63
N LYS A 79 8.49 11.22 -28.96
CA LYS A 79 7.56 11.89 -29.87
C LYS A 79 6.43 10.96 -30.24
N ARG A 80 5.20 11.47 -30.17
CA ARG A 80 4.02 10.74 -30.62
C ARG A 80 4.10 10.45 -32.11
N GLU A 81 4.00 9.17 -32.46
CA GLU A 81 3.92 8.72 -33.84
C GLU A 81 2.49 8.35 -34.23
N TRP A 82 2.21 8.26 -35.53
CA TRP A 82 0.90 7.82 -36.04
C TRP A 82 0.53 6.38 -35.60
N SER A 83 1.54 5.59 -35.23
CA SER A 83 1.47 4.20 -34.79
C SER A 83 1.01 4.05 -33.34
N TRP A 84 1.03 5.13 -32.54
CA TRP A 84 0.64 5.17 -31.13
C TRP A 84 -0.87 5.01 -30.95
N ARG A 85 -1.37 3.79 -31.14
CA ARG A 85 -2.78 3.42 -31.05
C ARG A 85 -3.05 2.69 -29.75
N ARG A 86 -3.95 3.26 -28.95
CA ARG A 86 -4.39 2.70 -27.67
C ARG A 86 -5.87 2.35 -27.75
N ALA A 87 -6.24 1.17 -27.28
CA ALA A 87 -7.63 0.76 -27.16
C ALA A 87 -7.95 0.36 -25.72
N MET A 88 -9.21 0.54 -25.32
CA MET A 88 -9.73 0.00 -24.07
C MET A 88 -10.95 -0.85 -24.40
N LEU A 89 -10.92 -2.12 -24.03
CA LEU A 89 -11.97 -3.09 -24.29
C LEU A 89 -12.52 -3.64 -22.98
N ASN A 90 -13.79 -4.04 -22.99
CA ASN A 90 -14.41 -4.73 -21.86
C ASN A 90 -14.95 -6.07 -22.33
N ASN A 91 -14.49 -7.16 -21.72
CA ASN A 91 -14.88 -8.50 -22.15
C ASN A 91 -16.36 -8.83 -21.91
N ALA A 92 -17.07 -8.05 -21.10
CA ALA A 92 -18.51 -8.16 -20.97
C ALA A 92 -19.25 -7.97 -22.32
N THR A 93 -18.66 -7.25 -23.27
CA THR A 93 -19.30 -6.94 -24.57
C THR A 93 -19.51 -8.17 -25.45
N TRP A 94 -18.57 -9.12 -25.45
CA TRP A 94 -18.70 -10.38 -26.20
C TRP A 94 -19.22 -11.53 -25.34
N HIS A 95 -18.86 -11.59 -24.05
CA HIS A 95 -19.34 -12.66 -23.16
C HIS A 95 -20.85 -12.60 -22.90
N GLN A 96 -21.50 -11.43 -23.06
CA GLN A 96 -22.96 -11.34 -22.98
C GLN A 96 -23.68 -12.02 -24.15
N LYS A 97 -23.02 -12.14 -25.31
CA LYS A 97 -23.59 -12.73 -26.53
C LYS A 97 -23.10 -14.17 -26.76
N LEU A 98 -22.09 -14.60 -26.02
CA LEU A 98 -21.47 -15.91 -26.17
C LEU A 98 -22.36 -16.98 -25.55
N SER A 99 -22.76 -17.97 -26.35
CA SER A 99 -23.33 -19.20 -25.81
C SER A 99 -22.23 -20.11 -25.28
N TRP A 100 -22.49 -20.76 -24.14
CA TRP A 100 -21.61 -21.78 -23.59
C TRP A 100 -21.36 -22.92 -24.58
N SER A 101 -22.36 -23.28 -25.39
CA SER A 101 -22.22 -24.29 -26.44
C SER A 101 -21.21 -23.88 -27.52
N ASP A 102 -21.19 -22.61 -27.91
CA ASP A 102 -20.26 -22.10 -28.91
C ASP A 102 -18.83 -22.07 -28.35
N LEU A 103 -18.66 -21.65 -27.08
CA LEU A 103 -17.36 -21.68 -26.43
C LEU A 103 -16.77 -23.10 -26.37
N LEU A 104 -17.57 -24.08 -25.96
CA LEU A 104 -17.13 -25.48 -25.88
C LEU A 104 -16.84 -26.07 -27.27
N ARG A 105 -17.67 -25.78 -28.27
CA ARG A 105 -17.48 -26.23 -29.64
C ARG A 105 -16.22 -25.61 -30.25
N ASP A 106 -16.06 -24.29 -30.16
CA ASP A 106 -15.04 -23.57 -30.93
C ASP A 106 -13.67 -23.55 -30.25
N MET A 107 -13.62 -23.73 -28.92
CA MET A 107 -12.38 -23.71 -28.15
C MET A 107 -12.22 -24.90 -27.19
N GLY A 108 -13.29 -25.30 -26.51
CA GLY A 108 -13.24 -26.38 -25.51
C GLY A 108 -12.72 -27.72 -26.04
N GLN A 109 -12.98 -28.06 -27.30
CA GLN A 109 -12.47 -29.29 -27.92
C GLN A 109 -10.94 -29.38 -28.04
N TYR A 110 -10.26 -28.23 -28.03
CA TYR A 110 -8.80 -28.15 -28.18
C TYR A 110 -8.07 -28.11 -26.84
N VAL A 111 -8.77 -27.80 -25.75
CA VAL A 111 -8.20 -27.72 -24.40
C VAL A 111 -8.29 -29.09 -23.72
N ARG A 112 -7.13 -29.67 -23.39
CA ARG A 112 -7.04 -30.97 -22.74
C ARG A 112 -7.08 -30.85 -21.21
N LEU A 113 -7.89 -31.68 -20.56
CA LEU A 113 -8.03 -31.68 -19.10
C LEU A 113 -6.75 -32.10 -18.35
N GLY A 114 -5.96 -33.03 -18.90
CA GLY A 114 -4.73 -33.51 -18.25
C GLY A 114 -3.74 -32.38 -17.93
N PRO A 115 -3.30 -31.59 -18.93
CA PRO A 115 -2.46 -30.41 -18.70
C PRO A 115 -3.08 -29.35 -17.78
N MET A 116 -4.41 -29.20 -17.77
CA MET A 116 -5.09 -28.26 -16.86
C MET A 116 -5.01 -28.71 -15.40
N LEU A 117 -5.21 -30.01 -15.13
CA LEU A 117 -5.15 -30.57 -13.78
C LEU A 117 -3.70 -30.71 -13.27
N GLY A 118 -2.74 -30.92 -14.17
CA GLY A 118 -1.33 -31.06 -13.83
C GLY A 118 -0.63 -29.76 -13.44
N ARG A 119 -1.30 -28.60 -13.48
CA ARG A 119 -0.71 -27.32 -13.10
C ARG A 119 -0.46 -27.25 -11.61
N ASP A 120 0.68 -26.71 -11.21
CA ASP A 120 1.02 -26.54 -9.79
C ASP A 120 -0.01 -25.68 -9.03
N SER A 121 -0.57 -24.65 -9.67
CA SER A 121 -1.60 -23.79 -9.06
C SER A 121 -2.91 -24.54 -8.80
N VAL A 122 -3.34 -25.38 -9.74
CA VAL A 122 -4.58 -26.18 -9.65
C VAL A 122 -4.36 -27.34 -8.68
N LYS A 123 -3.24 -28.06 -8.83
CA LYS A 123 -2.85 -29.18 -7.97
C LYS A 123 -2.71 -28.76 -6.51
N ASN A 124 -2.00 -27.67 -6.23
CA ASN A 124 -1.85 -27.16 -4.87
C ASN A 124 -3.21 -26.80 -4.25
N ARG A 125 -4.12 -26.22 -5.04
CA ARG A 125 -5.47 -25.88 -4.56
C ARG A 125 -6.37 -27.11 -4.37
N MET A 126 -6.20 -28.16 -5.17
CA MET A 126 -6.91 -29.43 -5.01
C MET A 126 -6.39 -30.25 -3.82
N GLU A 127 -5.08 -30.20 -3.54
CA GLU A 127 -4.44 -30.98 -2.47
C GLU A 127 -4.48 -30.28 -1.10
N HIS A 128 -4.28 -28.96 -1.06
CA HIS A 128 -4.08 -28.18 0.17
C HIS A 128 -5.14 -27.09 0.41
N GLY A 129 -6.15 -26.97 -0.45
CA GLY A 129 -7.22 -25.98 -0.35
C GLY A 129 -8.62 -26.60 -0.23
N ASP A 130 -9.65 -25.76 -0.33
CA ASP A 130 -11.06 -26.17 -0.26
C ASP A 130 -11.57 -26.86 -1.56
N GLY A 131 -10.66 -27.27 -2.44
CA GLY A 131 -10.96 -27.66 -3.81
C GLY A 131 -11.20 -26.46 -4.73
N MET A 132 -11.59 -26.77 -5.97
CA MET A 132 -11.81 -25.79 -7.04
C MET A 132 -13.20 -25.97 -7.64
N SER A 133 -13.95 -24.87 -7.78
CA SER A 133 -15.25 -24.91 -8.45
C SER A 133 -15.07 -25.07 -9.97
N PHE A 134 -16.08 -25.62 -10.66
CA PHE A 134 -16.05 -25.73 -12.12
C PHE A 134 -15.93 -24.36 -12.81
N ALA A 135 -16.52 -23.31 -12.21
CA ALA A 135 -16.42 -21.95 -12.71
C ALA A 135 -14.97 -21.45 -12.69
N GLU A 136 -14.26 -21.63 -11.57
CA GLU A 136 -12.84 -21.28 -11.45
C GLU A 136 -11.95 -22.14 -12.34
N PHE A 137 -12.26 -23.44 -12.45
CA PHE A 137 -11.55 -24.34 -13.35
C PHE A 137 -11.68 -23.93 -14.82
N SER A 138 -12.82 -23.37 -15.22
CA SER A 138 -13.09 -22.88 -16.57
C SER A 138 -12.52 -21.49 -16.84
N TYR A 139 -11.94 -20.82 -15.84
CA TYR A 139 -11.40 -19.45 -15.98
C TYR A 139 -10.36 -19.31 -17.10
N PRO A 140 -9.36 -20.21 -17.26
CA PRO A 140 -8.37 -20.11 -18.32
C PRO A 140 -9.00 -20.17 -19.71
N LEU A 141 -10.06 -20.97 -19.89
CA LEU A 141 -10.79 -21.07 -21.16
C LEU A 141 -11.49 -19.76 -21.52
N ILE A 142 -12.06 -19.08 -20.53
CA ILE A 142 -12.74 -17.79 -20.72
C ILE A 142 -11.74 -16.68 -21.05
N GLN A 143 -10.56 -16.70 -20.41
CA GLN A 143 -9.45 -15.80 -20.74
C GLN A 143 -8.87 -16.10 -22.13
N ALA A 144 -8.78 -17.37 -22.52
CA ALA A 144 -8.37 -17.76 -23.87
C ALA A 144 -9.36 -17.24 -24.93
N TRP A 145 -10.66 -17.27 -24.63
CA TRP A 145 -11.68 -16.69 -25.51
C TRP A 145 -11.55 -15.17 -25.67
N ASP A 146 -11.20 -14.47 -24.60
CA ASP A 146 -10.91 -13.03 -24.66
C ASP A 146 -9.77 -12.77 -25.65
N TRP A 147 -8.70 -13.57 -25.57
CA TRP A 147 -7.58 -13.45 -26.50
C TRP A 147 -8.00 -13.80 -27.92
N TRP A 148 -8.75 -14.90 -28.15
CA TRP A 148 -9.26 -15.23 -29.49
C TRP A 148 -10.07 -14.09 -30.11
N HIS A 149 -10.93 -13.44 -29.32
CA HIS A 149 -11.71 -12.30 -29.80
C HIS A 149 -10.81 -11.13 -30.25
N MET A 150 -9.80 -10.78 -29.44
CA MET A 150 -8.87 -9.70 -29.73
C MET A 150 -7.84 -10.06 -30.81
N PHE A 151 -7.49 -11.34 -30.92
CA PHE A 151 -6.55 -11.86 -31.92
C PHE A 151 -7.12 -11.69 -33.34
N LYS A 152 -8.44 -11.88 -33.51
CA LYS A 152 -9.14 -11.54 -34.77
C LYS A 152 -9.09 -10.06 -35.13
N THR A 153 -8.81 -9.19 -34.17
CA THR A 153 -8.66 -7.73 -34.37
C THR A 153 -7.19 -7.28 -34.46
N GLY A 154 -6.24 -8.22 -34.44
CA GLY A 154 -4.81 -7.96 -34.61
C GLY A 154 -3.98 -8.00 -33.32
N VAL A 155 -4.56 -8.35 -32.16
CA VAL A 155 -3.79 -8.46 -30.90
C VAL A 155 -3.04 -9.80 -30.85
N GLN A 156 -1.75 -9.77 -31.16
CA GLN A 156 -0.91 -10.97 -31.22
C GLN A 156 -0.23 -11.32 -29.90
N VAL A 157 0.01 -10.33 -29.02
CA VAL A 157 0.78 -10.50 -27.79
C VAL A 157 -0.07 -10.28 -26.55
N GLN A 158 -0.04 -11.22 -25.60
CA GLN A 158 -0.62 -11.05 -24.26
C GLN A 158 0.47 -10.89 -23.20
N ILE A 159 0.30 -9.88 -22.33
CA ILE A 159 1.22 -9.57 -21.23
C ILE A 159 0.49 -9.75 -19.91
N GLY A 160 1.15 -10.33 -18.92
CA GLY A 160 0.63 -10.46 -17.56
C GLY A 160 1.73 -10.54 -16.50
N GLY A 161 1.34 -10.63 -15.23
CA GLY A 161 2.28 -10.96 -14.16
C GLY A 161 2.80 -12.39 -14.27
N ALA A 162 3.85 -12.72 -13.51
CA ALA A 162 4.38 -14.08 -13.44
C ALA A 162 3.33 -15.11 -12.99
N ASP A 163 2.37 -14.67 -12.19
CA ASP A 163 1.18 -15.39 -11.74
C ASP A 163 0.06 -15.45 -12.80
N GLN A 164 0.33 -15.14 -14.06
CA GLN A 164 -0.57 -15.34 -15.20
C GLN A 164 0.07 -16.22 -16.29
N PHE A 165 1.30 -16.69 -16.06
CA PHE A 165 2.03 -17.49 -17.04
C PHE A 165 1.20 -18.70 -17.48
N GLY A 166 0.53 -19.34 -16.53
CA GLY A 166 -0.34 -20.46 -16.82
C GLY A 166 -1.47 -20.05 -17.78
N ASN A 167 -2.29 -19.09 -17.38
CA ASN A 167 -3.46 -18.71 -18.18
C ASN A 167 -3.07 -18.20 -19.58
N ILE A 168 -1.96 -17.48 -19.70
CA ILE A 168 -1.43 -17.01 -20.99
C ILE A 168 -0.98 -18.18 -21.86
N LEU A 169 -0.21 -19.15 -21.34
CA LEU A 169 0.26 -20.29 -22.13
C LEU A 169 -0.91 -21.12 -22.68
N GLN A 170 -1.91 -21.42 -21.84
CA GLN A 170 -3.11 -22.14 -22.30
C GLN A 170 -3.93 -21.31 -23.28
N GLY A 171 -4.00 -20.00 -23.08
CA GLY A 171 -4.61 -19.08 -24.03
C GLY A 171 -3.94 -19.15 -25.40
N ALA A 172 -2.61 -19.12 -25.45
CA ALA A 172 -1.85 -19.19 -26.70
C ALA A 172 -2.09 -20.51 -27.44
N GLU A 173 -2.05 -21.64 -26.73
CA GLU A 173 -2.31 -22.96 -27.32
C GLU A 173 -3.75 -23.08 -27.85
N ALA A 174 -4.73 -22.63 -27.06
CA ALA A 174 -6.14 -22.64 -27.45
C ALA A 174 -6.40 -21.74 -28.66
N VAL A 175 -5.87 -20.51 -28.66
CA VAL A 175 -5.98 -19.57 -29.79
C VAL A 175 -5.32 -20.15 -31.03
N LYS A 176 -4.11 -20.73 -30.91
CA LYS A 176 -3.39 -21.37 -32.03
C LYS A 176 -4.18 -22.53 -32.63
N ALA A 177 -4.80 -23.36 -31.79
CA ALA A 177 -5.62 -24.48 -32.24
C ALA A 177 -6.94 -24.01 -32.89
N THR A 178 -7.62 -23.02 -32.30
CA THR A 178 -8.85 -22.45 -32.87
C THR A 178 -8.56 -21.72 -34.19
N ALA A 179 -7.45 -20.98 -34.28
CA ALA A 179 -7.01 -20.29 -35.49
C ALA A 179 -6.79 -21.27 -36.67
N LYS A 180 -6.07 -22.37 -36.43
CA LYS A 180 -5.80 -23.41 -37.45
C LYS A 180 -7.05 -24.10 -37.99
N ASN A 181 -8.12 -24.16 -37.20
CA ASN A 181 -9.35 -24.84 -37.59
C ASN A 181 -10.44 -23.87 -38.09
N ASN A 182 -10.18 -22.56 -38.05
CA ASN A 182 -11.10 -21.56 -38.56
C ASN A 182 -10.73 -21.15 -39.99
N VAL A 183 -11.44 -21.73 -40.97
CA VAL A 183 -11.18 -21.53 -42.40
C VAL A 183 -11.34 -20.07 -42.82
N GLU A 184 -12.39 -19.39 -42.32
CA GLU A 184 -12.65 -17.97 -42.64
C GLU A 184 -11.52 -17.07 -42.14
N TRP A 185 -11.04 -17.35 -40.93
CA TRP A 185 -9.92 -16.60 -40.34
C TRP A 185 -8.62 -16.83 -41.12
N LEU A 186 -8.30 -18.09 -41.45
CA LEU A 186 -7.10 -18.42 -42.23
C LEU A 186 -7.09 -17.74 -43.60
N GLN A 187 -8.22 -17.74 -44.32
CA GLN A 187 -8.32 -17.09 -45.62
C GLN A 187 -8.10 -15.59 -45.54
N LYS A 188 -8.70 -14.93 -44.55
CA LYS A 188 -8.54 -13.50 -44.33
C LYS A 188 -7.08 -13.16 -43.97
N MET A 189 -6.48 -13.95 -43.09
CA MET A 189 -5.15 -13.71 -42.58
C MET A 189 -4.06 -13.95 -43.64
N ASP A 190 -4.18 -15.02 -44.44
CA ASP A 190 -3.27 -15.30 -45.57
C ASP A 190 -3.23 -14.15 -46.59
N MET A 191 -4.39 -13.54 -46.89
CA MET A 191 -4.43 -12.33 -47.74
C MET A 191 -3.72 -11.13 -47.09
N GLU A 192 -3.99 -10.85 -45.81
CA GLU A 192 -3.40 -9.72 -45.10
C GLU A 192 -1.87 -9.88 -44.98
N LEU A 193 -1.39 -11.08 -44.66
CA LEU A 193 0.03 -11.36 -44.48
C LEU A 193 0.83 -11.30 -45.75
N LYS A 194 0.32 -11.86 -46.86
CA LYS A 194 0.97 -11.71 -48.17
C LYS A 194 1.17 -10.24 -48.51
N SER A 195 0.14 -9.42 -48.27
CA SER A 195 0.24 -7.97 -48.50
C SER A 195 1.29 -7.27 -47.62
N VAL A 196 1.49 -7.75 -46.38
CA VAL A 196 2.45 -7.15 -45.44
C VAL A 196 3.86 -7.65 -45.71
N GLN A 197 4.04 -8.94 -45.96
CA GLN A 197 5.33 -9.55 -46.32
C GLN A 197 5.88 -8.94 -47.61
N GLU A 198 5.04 -8.74 -48.63
CA GLU A 198 5.44 -8.08 -49.88
C GLU A 198 5.86 -6.61 -49.67
N ARG A 199 5.15 -5.88 -48.78
CA ARG A 199 5.45 -4.47 -48.49
C ARG A 199 6.69 -4.29 -47.60
N ALA A 200 6.83 -5.11 -46.57
CA ALA A 200 7.82 -4.94 -45.51
C ALA A 200 9.10 -5.73 -45.76
N LYS A 201 9.09 -6.77 -46.62
CA LYS A 201 10.21 -7.71 -46.84
C LYS A 201 10.72 -8.34 -45.54
N VAL A 202 9.82 -8.58 -44.58
CA VAL A 202 10.11 -9.22 -43.29
C VAL A 202 9.25 -10.47 -43.16
N GLU A 203 9.80 -11.53 -42.57
CA GLU A 203 9.06 -12.72 -42.19
C GLU A 203 8.12 -12.39 -41.03
N VAL A 204 6.81 -12.48 -41.27
CA VAL A 204 5.78 -12.16 -40.28
C VAL A 204 5.26 -13.45 -39.68
N SER A 205 5.33 -13.57 -38.34
CA SER A 205 4.73 -14.68 -37.60
C SER A 205 3.27 -14.40 -37.27
N GLU A 206 2.44 -15.43 -37.41
CA GLU A 206 1.03 -15.42 -37.05
C GLU A 206 0.78 -15.98 -35.65
N GLU A 207 1.81 -16.48 -34.98
CA GLU A 207 1.59 -17.24 -33.77
C GLU A 207 1.22 -16.32 -32.59
N PRO A 208 0.22 -16.70 -31.77
CA PRO A 208 -0.06 -15.97 -30.54
C PRO A 208 1.14 -16.08 -29.60
N MET A 209 1.62 -14.94 -29.11
CA MET A 209 2.78 -14.86 -28.22
C MET A 209 2.38 -14.32 -26.86
N GLY A 210 3.03 -14.82 -25.81
CA GLY A 210 2.79 -14.35 -24.45
C GLY A 210 4.09 -14.16 -23.70
N PHE A 211 4.19 -13.12 -22.89
CA PHE A 211 5.28 -12.99 -21.94
C PHE A 211 4.77 -12.47 -20.60
N THR A 212 5.50 -12.82 -19.54
CA THR A 212 5.18 -12.42 -18.19
C THR A 212 6.24 -11.51 -17.61
N VAL A 213 5.80 -10.52 -16.85
CA VAL A 213 6.70 -9.66 -16.07
C VAL A 213 6.98 -10.28 -14.71
N PRO A 214 8.17 -10.05 -14.12
CA PRO A 214 8.52 -10.61 -12.83
C PRO A 214 7.58 -10.13 -11.72
N LEU A 215 7.23 -11.01 -10.80
CA LEU A 215 6.56 -10.62 -9.58
C LEU A 215 7.55 -9.84 -8.71
N LEU A 216 7.21 -8.63 -8.33
CA LEU A 216 8.01 -7.87 -7.38
C LEU A 216 7.76 -8.40 -5.97
N THR A 217 8.84 -8.82 -5.32
CA THR A 217 8.89 -9.12 -3.89
C THR A 217 9.81 -8.11 -3.23
N THR A 218 9.47 -7.69 -2.01
CA THR A 218 10.37 -6.89 -1.19
C THR A 218 11.56 -7.74 -0.73
N ALA A 219 12.62 -7.11 -0.20
CA ALA A 219 13.74 -7.81 0.43
C ALA A 219 13.31 -8.79 1.55
N ASN A 220 12.14 -8.56 2.15
CA ASN A 220 11.54 -9.42 3.17
C ASN A 220 10.68 -10.56 2.60
N GLY A 221 10.60 -10.71 1.27
CA GLY A 221 9.80 -11.73 0.58
C GLY A 221 8.31 -11.42 0.49
N GLU A 222 7.85 -10.25 0.94
CA GLU A 222 6.44 -9.85 0.85
C GLU A 222 6.10 -9.40 -0.59
N LYS A 223 4.86 -9.68 -1.04
CA LYS A 223 4.37 -9.19 -2.34
C LYS A 223 4.38 -7.65 -2.36
N PHE A 224 5.00 -7.08 -3.39
CA PHE A 224 5.18 -5.64 -3.53
C PHE A 224 3.85 -4.89 -3.55
N GLY A 225 3.80 -3.77 -2.84
CA GLY A 225 2.60 -2.92 -2.73
C GLY A 225 1.57 -3.39 -1.70
N LYS A 226 1.88 -4.38 -0.85
CA LYS A 226 1.13 -4.69 0.39
C LYS A 226 1.96 -4.25 1.60
N SER A 227 1.89 -2.98 1.99
CA SER A 227 2.55 -2.51 3.22
C SER A 227 1.74 -2.94 4.44
N ALA A 228 2.33 -3.73 5.35
CA ALA A 228 1.79 -4.06 6.68
C ALA A 228 0.27 -4.36 6.70
N GLY A 229 -0.21 -5.17 5.75
CA GLY A 229 -1.61 -5.60 5.66
C GLY A 229 -2.49 -4.84 4.66
N ASN A 230 -2.05 -3.69 4.12
CA ASN A 230 -2.84 -2.87 3.19
C ASN A 230 -2.16 -2.61 1.85
N ALA A 231 -2.96 -2.58 0.78
CA ALA A 231 -2.48 -2.27 -0.57
C ALA A 231 -2.21 -0.78 -0.76
N VAL A 232 -1.15 -0.43 -1.50
CA VAL A 232 -0.84 0.96 -1.89
C VAL A 232 -1.61 1.30 -3.16
N TRP A 233 -2.69 2.05 -3.02
CA TRP A 233 -3.61 2.36 -4.10
C TRP A 233 -3.08 3.48 -4.99
N LEU A 234 -3.51 3.48 -6.26
CA LEU A 234 -3.24 4.56 -7.22
C LEU A 234 -4.32 5.64 -7.20
N ASP A 235 -5.39 5.43 -6.42
CA ASP A 235 -6.47 6.40 -6.25
C ASP A 235 -6.17 7.32 -5.08
N ALA A 236 -6.22 8.63 -5.31
CA ALA A 236 -5.86 9.64 -4.32
C ALA A 236 -6.81 9.67 -3.10
N GLY A 237 -8.04 9.17 -3.24
CA GLY A 237 -9.00 9.05 -2.15
C GLY A 237 -8.75 7.83 -1.26
N MET A 238 -7.97 6.85 -1.73
CA MET A 238 -7.61 5.65 -0.96
C MET A 238 -6.17 5.70 -0.41
N THR A 239 -5.25 6.26 -1.18
CA THR A 239 -3.86 6.51 -0.76
C THR A 239 -3.51 7.90 -1.24
N SER A 240 -3.22 8.80 -0.31
CA SER A 240 -2.92 10.19 -0.67
C SER A 240 -1.67 10.27 -1.54
N VAL A 241 -1.58 11.31 -2.38
CA VAL A 241 -0.41 11.52 -3.26
C VAL A 241 0.88 11.60 -2.43
N PHE A 242 0.81 12.23 -1.26
CA PHE A 242 1.93 12.31 -0.32
C PHE A 242 2.34 10.93 0.22
N GLU A 243 1.39 10.08 0.61
CA GLU A 243 1.68 8.72 1.07
C GLU A 243 2.27 7.85 -0.03
N LEU A 244 1.77 7.98 -1.26
CA LEU A 244 2.33 7.29 -2.42
C LEU A 244 3.79 7.72 -2.66
N TYR A 245 4.06 9.03 -2.60
CA TYR A 245 5.42 9.56 -2.70
C TYR A 245 6.32 9.02 -1.59
N ALA A 246 5.84 9.04 -0.33
CA ALA A 246 6.55 8.53 0.83
C ALA A 246 6.75 7.00 0.79
N PHE A 247 5.86 6.24 0.13
CA PHE A 247 6.03 4.80 -0.09
C PHE A 247 7.29 4.53 -0.93
N TRP A 248 7.46 5.23 -2.04
CA TRP A 248 8.64 5.07 -2.90
C TRP A 248 9.93 5.54 -2.23
N LEU A 249 9.85 6.55 -1.36
CA LEU A 249 11.00 7.00 -0.59
C LEU A 249 11.54 5.95 0.39
N LYS A 250 10.71 5.00 0.83
CA LYS A 250 11.11 3.90 1.73
C LYS A 250 11.81 2.75 0.99
N THR A 251 11.95 2.83 -0.33
CA THR A 251 12.64 1.82 -1.14
C THR A 251 14.07 1.62 -0.65
N ALA A 252 14.49 0.36 -0.48
CA ALA A 252 15.85 0.02 -0.10
C ALA A 252 16.85 0.40 -1.21
N ASP A 253 18.08 0.75 -0.84
CA ASP A 253 19.12 1.13 -1.81
C ASP A 253 19.43 0.01 -2.81
N ALA A 254 19.31 -1.26 -2.39
CA ALA A 254 19.49 -2.41 -3.27
C ALA A 254 18.41 -2.55 -4.37
N ASP A 255 17.22 -2.00 -4.15
CA ASP A 255 16.06 -2.17 -5.04
C ASP A 255 15.80 -0.94 -5.93
N VAL A 256 16.31 0.23 -5.54
CA VAL A 256 15.94 1.51 -6.18
C VAL A 256 16.32 1.54 -7.67
N GLU A 257 17.48 1.03 -8.04
CA GLU A 257 17.91 0.98 -9.45
C GLU A 257 16.99 0.09 -10.28
N LYS A 258 16.61 -1.08 -9.75
CA LYS A 258 15.67 -1.99 -10.39
C LYS A 258 14.31 -1.32 -10.58
N TYR A 259 13.83 -0.58 -9.59
CA TYR A 259 12.54 0.11 -9.67
C TYR A 259 12.58 1.30 -10.62
N LEU A 260 13.68 2.05 -10.70
CA LEU A 260 13.86 3.08 -11.73
C LEU A 260 13.71 2.49 -13.13
N LYS A 261 14.34 1.33 -13.40
CA LYS A 261 14.24 0.62 -14.69
C LYS A 261 12.82 0.12 -15.00
N LEU A 262 12.07 -0.32 -13.98
CA LEU A 262 10.74 -0.92 -14.17
C LEU A 262 9.61 0.09 -14.23
N PHE A 263 9.72 1.23 -13.53
CA PHE A 263 8.61 2.13 -13.25
C PHE A 263 8.75 3.53 -13.84
N THR A 264 9.82 3.79 -14.60
CA THR A 264 10.06 5.11 -15.24
C THR A 264 10.35 4.96 -16.72
N PHE A 265 10.30 6.07 -17.46
CA PHE A 265 10.78 6.15 -18.86
C PHE A 265 12.16 6.80 -18.97
N LEU A 266 12.94 6.77 -17.88
CA LEU A 266 14.31 7.29 -17.87
C LEU A 266 15.21 6.40 -18.75
N PRO A 267 16.06 6.98 -19.61
CA PRO A 267 17.11 6.25 -20.30
C PRO A 267 18.05 5.55 -19.31
N LEU A 268 18.58 4.38 -19.70
CA LEU A 268 19.48 3.60 -18.85
C LEU A 268 20.75 4.38 -18.45
N GLU A 269 21.23 5.26 -19.33
CA GLU A 269 22.37 6.15 -19.07
C GLU A 269 22.06 7.19 -17.98
N GLU A 270 20.85 7.75 -17.99
CA GLU A 270 20.38 8.70 -16.97
C GLU A 270 20.24 8.00 -15.61
N ILE A 271 19.69 6.78 -15.61
CA ILE A 271 19.61 5.94 -14.40
C ILE A 271 21.02 5.68 -13.84
N GLY A 272 22.00 5.37 -14.71
CA GLY A 272 23.39 5.18 -14.30
C GLY A 272 24.00 6.43 -13.65
N THR A 273 23.65 7.62 -14.15
CA THR A 273 24.08 8.90 -13.57
C THR A 273 23.46 9.15 -12.20
N ILE A 274 22.14 8.95 -12.08
CA ILE A 274 21.38 9.07 -10.82
C ILE A 274 21.96 8.14 -9.75
N MET A 275 22.26 6.89 -10.12
CA MET A 275 22.85 5.92 -9.19
C MET A 275 24.28 6.30 -8.80
N SER A 276 25.07 6.85 -9.72
CA SER A 276 26.43 7.33 -9.43
C SER A 276 26.43 8.50 -8.44
N GLU A 277 25.42 9.39 -8.52
CA GLU A 277 25.24 10.47 -7.55
C GLU A 277 24.74 9.96 -6.20
N HIS A 278 23.82 8.99 -6.21
CA HIS A 278 23.30 8.36 -5.01
C HIS A 278 24.41 7.65 -4.20
N VAL A 279 25.31 6.93 -4.87
CA VAL A 279 26.44 6.23 -4.22
C VAL A 279 27.43 7.22 -3.58
N LYS A 280 27.55 8.46 -4.09
CA LYS A 280 28.39 9.48 -3.45
C LYS A 280 27.84 9.93 -2.11
N ASP A 281 26.52 9.94 -1.94
CA ASP A 281 25.85 10.39 -0.72
C ASP A 281 24.48 9.72 -0.55
N GLU A 282 24.49 8.47 -0.08
CA GLU A 282 23.28 7.67 0.12
C GLU A 282 22.30 8.31 1.12
N SER A 283 22.81 9.18 2.01
CA SER A 283 22.02 9.87 3.03
C SER A 283 21.00 10.84 2.45
N LYS A 284 21.27 11.38 1.26
CA LYS A 284 20.34 12.27 0.54
C LYS A 284 19.18 11.54 -0.13
N ARG A 285 19.26 10.21 -0.26
CA ARG A 285 18.24 9.38 -0.92
C ARG A 285 17.84 9.90 -2.30
N HIS A 286 18.83 10.36 -3.07
CA HIS A 286 18.60 11.03 -4.36
C HIS A 286 17.84 10.12 -5.32
N ALA A 287 18.28 8.87 -5.47
CA ALA A 287 17.64 7.91 -6.36
C ALA A 287 16.18 7.62 -5.96
N GLN A 288 15.89 7.55 -4.66
CA GLN A 288 14.52 7.32 -4.18
C GLN A 288 13.62 8.54 -4.39
N HIS A 289 14.14 9.74 -4.22
CA HIS A 289 13.41 10.98 -4.53
C HIS A 289 13.06 11.05 -6.01
N THR A 290 14.00 10.70 -6.89
CA THR A 290 13.75 10.63 -8.32
C THR A 290 12.70 9.57 -8.64
N LEU A 291 12.82 8.35 -8.12
CA LEU A 291 11.82 7.30 -8.30
C LEU A 291 10.42 7.73 -7.85
N ALA A 292 10.31 8.32 -6.66
CA ALA A 292 9.05 8.80 -6.11
C ALA A 292 8.43 9.90 -6.98
N PHE A 293 9.25 10.82 -7.47
CA PHE A 293 8.82 11.92 -8.33
C PHE A 293 8.33 11.43 -9.70
N GLU A 294 9.12 10.59 -10.36
CA GLU A 294 8.83 10.05 -11.68
C GLU A 294 7.55 9.19 -11.65
N PHE A 295 7.42 8.30 -10.66
CA PHE A 295 6.23 7.47 -10.51
C PHE A 295 4.98 8.30 -10.18
N THR A 296 5.10 9.27 -9.26
CA THR A 296 3.96 10.15 -8.92
C THR A 296 3.55 10.98 -10.14
N THR A 297 4.51 11.43 -10.95
CA THR A 297 4.26 12.16 -12.19
C THR A 297 3.48 11.31 -13.18
N LEU A 298 3.83 10.03 -13.30
CA LEU A 298 3.15 9.08 -14.18
C LEU A 298 1.70 8.82 -13.76
N VAL A 299 1.42 8.73 -12.45
CA VAL A 299 0.09 8.33 -11.93
C VAL A 299 -0.84 9.52 -11.68
N HIS A 300 -0.31 10.64 -11.16
CA HIS A 300 -1.09 11.78 -10.72
C HIS A 300 -0.81 13.07 -11.50
N GLY A 301 0.26 13.10 -12.32
CA GLY A 301 0.69 14.28 -13.06
C GLY A 301 1.80 15.05 -12.34
N VAL A 302 2.42 15.99 -13.07
CA VAL A 302 3.62 16.71 -12.58
C VAL A 302 3.31 17.68 -11.45
N ASP A 303 2.15 18.33 -11.48
CA ASP A 303 1.78 19.31 -10.46
C ASP A 303 1.62 18.62 -9.10
N ALA A 304 0.94 17.47 -9.08
CA ALA A 304 0.79 16.63 -7.90
C ALA A 304 2.13 16.07 -7.40
N ALA A 305 3.04 15.70 -8.32
CA ALA A 305 4.38 15.23 -7.96
C ALA A 305 5.26 16.35 -7.37
N ASN A 306 5.19 17.55 -7.93
CA ASN A 306 5.86 18.74 -7.42
C ASN A 306 5.35 19.09 -6.02
N GLU A 307 4.04 19.08 -5.83
CA GLU A 307 3.42 19.36 -4.54
C GLU A 307 3.86 18.34 -3.48
N ALA A 308 3.79 17.03 -3.78
CA ALA A 308 4.20 15.98 -2.86
C ALA A 308 5.71 16.06 -2.53
N SER A 309 6.55 16.35 -3.53
CA SER A 309 7.99 16.54 -3.35
C SER A 309 8.29 17.75 -2.45
N LEU A 310 7.61 18.88 -2.68
CA LEU A 310 7.75 20.10 -1.89
C LEU A 310 7.27 19.88 -0.45
N GLN A 311 6.10 19.27 -0.26
CA GLN A 311 5.58 18.91 1.05
C GLN A 311 6.59 18.03 1.81
N HIS A 312 7.17 17.02 1.16
CA HIS A 312 8.20 16.19 1.78
C HIS A 312 9.45 17.00 2.15
N HIS A 313 9.97 17.83 1.24
CA HIS A 313 11.12 18.68 1.52
C HIS A 313 10.87 19.63 2.70
N GLN A 314 9.70 20.27 2.74
CA GLN A 314 9.33 21.19 3.82
C GLN A 314 9.15 20.44 5.13
N LEU A 315 8.51 19.27 5.12
CA LEU A 315 8.27 18.48 6.34
C LEU A 315 9.57 18.03 7.02
N PHE A 316 10.62 17.74 6.25
CA PHE A 316 11.86 17.14 6.74
C PHE A 316 13.09 18.06 6.70
N LYS A 317 12.91 19.36 6.40
CA LYS A 317 13.96 20.38 6.56
C LYS A 317 14.30 20.54 8.05
N LYS A 318 15.60 20.51 8.39
CA LYS A 318 16.10 20.48 9.78
C LYS A 318 15.80 21.75 10.60
N ASP A 319 15.60 22.89 9.94
CA ASP A 319 15.25 24.17 10.56
C ASP A 319 13.97 24.70 9.89
N LYS A 320 12.85 24.68 10.61
CA LYS A 320 11.57 25.24 10.14
C LYS A 320 11.34 26.60 10.80
N THR A 321 11.01 27.60 9.99
CA THR A 321 10.42 28.86 10.44
C THR A 321 8.90 28.69 10.64
N LEU A 322 8.31 29.43 11.59
CA LEU A 322 6.87 29.35 11.93
C LEU A 322 5.97 29.72 10.76
N SER A 323 6.44 30.63 9.91
CA SER A 323 5.80 31.11 8.69
C SER A 323 5.61 30.00 7.64
N GLU A 324 6.60 29.14 7.42
CA GLU A 324 6.49 28.00 6.49
C GLU A 324 5.49 26.93 6.98
N ILE A 325 5.36 26.76 8.30
CA ILE A 325 4.39 25.85 8.92
C ILE A 325 2.97 26.38 8.77
N LEU A 326 2.77 27.68 8.93
CA LEU A 326 1.46 28.34 8.77
C LEU A 326 1.00 28.35 7.30
N GLU A 327 1.90 28.51 6.33
CA GLU A 327 1.55 28.43 4.90
C GLU A 327 1.13 27.02 4.45
N LEU A 328 1.82 25.98 4.95
CA LEU A 328 1.42 24.58 4.76
C LEU A 328 0.00 24.31 5.29
N THR A 329 -0.40 25.03 6.34
CA THR A 329 -1.71 24.88 6.99
C THR A 329 -2.83 25.51 6.15
N LYS A 330 -2.58 26.67 5.53
CA LYS A 330 -3.58 27.37 4.69
C LYS A 330 -3.89 26.64 3.38
N LYS A 331 -2.90 26.00 2.74
CA LYS A 331 -3.11 25.28 1.47
C LYS A 331 -3.91 23.98 1.63
N GLN A 332 -3.83 23.32 2.78
CA GLN A 332 -4.61 22.11 3.04
C GLN A 332 -6.09 22.37 3.33
N SER A 333 -6.44 23.54 3.91
CA SER A 333 -7.82 23.93 4.14
C SER A 333 -8.60 24.30 2.87
N GLU A 334 -7.93 24.69 1.79
CA GLU A 334 -8.59 25.06 0.53
C GLU A 334 -8.85 23.87 -0.41
N GLY A 335 -8.19 22.72 -0.18
CA GLY A 335 -8.28 21.53 -1.05
C GLY A 335 -9.33 20.48 -0.69
N GLN A 336 -10.05 20.65 0.43
CA GLN A 336 -11.08 19.71 0.89
C GLN A 336 -12.47 20.37 0.92
N GLN A 337 -13.07 20.57 -0.26
CA GLN A 337 -14.52 20.61 -0.35
C GLN A 337 -15.02 19.16 -0.45
N ALA A 338 -15.70 18.69 0.58
CA ALA A 338 -16.35 17.39 0.61
C ALA A 338 -17.42 17.31 -0.50
N PRO A 339 -17.44 16.28 -1.36
CA PRO A 339 -18.58 16.03 -2.21
C PRO A 339 -19.73 15.45 -1.36
N ASP A 340 -20.84 16.18 -1.32
CA ASP A 340 -22.11 15.75 -0.78
C ASP A 340 -22.65 14.49 -1.49
N GLY A 341 -23.16 13.54 -0.70
CA GLY A 341 -24.20 12.60 -1.11
C GLY A 341 -23.77 11.19 -1.55
N HIS A 342 -23.86 10.22 -0.64
CA HIS A 342 -24.84 9.12 -0.77
C HIS A 342 -24.88 8.25 0.51
N PRO A 343 -26.08 7.77 0.93
CA PRO A 343 -26.27 7.03 2.16
C PRO A 343 -26.17 5.52 1.91
N SER A 344 -25.37 4.83 2.72
CA SER A 344 -25.63 3.47 3.23
C SER A 344 -24.33 2.85 3.71
N THR A 345 -24.07 2.93 5.00
CA THR A 345 -23.20 1.97 5.68
C THR A 345 -23.89 1.47 6.95
N THR A 346 -23.97 0.16 7.02
CA THR A 346 -24.51 -0.67 8.08
C THR A 346 -23.88 -0.37 9.44
N LYS A 347 -24.72 -0.32 10.49
CA LYS A 347 -24.41 0.09 11.87
C LYS A 347 -23.40 -0.77 12.65
N ASN A 348 -22.81 -1.83 12.09
CA ASN A 348 -22.05 -2.83 12.88
C ASN A 348 -20.68 -3.28 12.33
N ALA A 349 -20.05 -2.51 11.44
CA ALA A 349 -18.64 -2.76 11.09
C ALA A 349 -17.74 -1.82 11.90
N LYS A 350 -17.05 -2.34 12.92
CA LYS A 350 -15.92 -1.65 13.55
C LYS A 350 -14.70 -1.82 12.63
N PRO A 351 -14.18 -0.76 11.98
CA PRO A 351 -12.91 -0.85 11.28
C PRO A 351 -11.78 -0.86 12.31
N GLN A 352 -11.36 -2.06 12.71
CA GLN A 352 -10.18 -2.23 13.56
C GLN A 352 -8.93 -2.21 12.67
N GLY A 353 -8.15 -1.13 12.81
CA GLY A 353 -6.71 -1.16 12.51
C GLY A 353 -6.24 -0.38 11.29
N LEU A 354 -6.51 0.93 11.18
CA LEU A 354 -5.73 1.83 10.28
C LEU A 354 -5.69 3.31 10.68
N GLU A 355 -5.92 3.65 11.95
CA GLU A 355 -5.73 5.02 12.47
C GLU A 355 -4.31 5.27 13.05
N LYS A 356 -3.28 4.56 12.56
CA LYS A 356 -1.91 4.66 13.14
C LYS A 356 -0.95 5.56 12.38
N TYR A 357 -1.40 6.23 11.33
CA TYR A 357 -0.73 7.40 10.77
C TYR A 357 -1.68 8.56 10.90
N SER A 358 -1.68 9.12 12.08
CA SER A 358 -2.38 10.33 12.40
C SER A 358 -2.08 11.42 11.38
N THR A 359 -3.11 12.13 10.93
CA THR A 359 -2.99 13.47 10.40
C THR A 359 -1.97 14.26 11.23
N VAL A 360 -1.01 14.91 10.56
CA VAL A 360 -0.05 15.81 11.22
C VAL A 360 -0.79 16.90 12.00
N GLN A 361 -2.05 17.17 11.62
CA GLN A 361 -2.96 18.10 12.26
C GLN A 361 -3.98 17.35 13.14
N ALA A 362 -4.18 17.84 14.35
CA ALA A 362 -5.31 17.47 15.20
C ALA A 362 -6.04 18.75 15.61
N GLU A 363 -7.35 18.81 15.39
CA GLU A 363 -8.18 19.83 16.03
C GLU A 363 -8.54 19.31 17.43
N LEU A 364 -8.24 20.08 18.48
CA LEU A 364 -8.63 19.74 19.84
C LEU A 364 -9.44 20.88 20.47
N PRO A 365 -10.50 20.56 21.23
CA PRO A 365 -11.30 21.56 21.92
C PRO A 365 -10.50 22.22 23.05
N ARG A 366 -10.81 23.50 23.29
CA ARG A 366 -10.12 24.33 24.29
C ARG A 366 -10.20 23.74 25.69
N SER A 367 -11.29 23.09 26.09
CA SER A 367 -11.40 22.41 27.40
C SER A 367 -10.39 21.27 27.58
N VAL A 368 -10.19 20.44 26.55
CA VAL A 368 -9.26 19.30 26.63
C VAL A 368 -7.80 19.75 26.68
N VAL A 369 -7.47 20.85 26.01
CA VAL A 369 -6.13 21.44 26.06
C VAL A 369 -5.93 22.23 27.36
N MET A 370 -6.86 23.09 27.75
CA MET A 370 -6.63 24.01 28.87
C MET A 370 -6.90 23.42 30.25
N GLU A 371 -7.78 22.43 30.40
CA GLU A 371 -8.23 21.97 31.73
C GLU A 371 -7.64 20.61 32.13
N LYS A 372 -7.08 19.86 31.19
CA LYS A 372 -6.57 18.50 31.41
C LYS A 372 -5.03 18.44 31.39
N PRO A 373 -4.42 17.44 32.06
CA PRO A 373 -2.97 17.29 32.08
C PRO A 373 -2.41 16.97 30.68
N LEU A 374 -1.15 17.30 30.45
CA LEU A 374 -0.49 17.12 29.13
C LEU A 374 -0.49 15.66 28.65
N SER A 375 -0.50 14.69 29.56
CA SER A 375 -0.68 13.28 29.22
C SER A 375 -2.03 12.99 28.55
N HIS A 376 -3.07 13.71 28.97
CA HIS A 376 -4.39 13.67 28.34
C HIS A 376 -4.36 14.31 26.95
N VAL A 377 -3.66 15.44 26.78
CA VAL A 377 -3.51 16.12 25.48
C VAL A 377 -2.73 15.26 24.50
N LEU A 378 -1.64 14.61 24.91
CA LEU A 378 -0.87 13.69 24.07
C LEU A 378 -1.71 12.46 23.63
N TRP A 379 -2.59 11.98 24.50
CA TRP A 379 -3.51 10.89 24.17
C TRP A 379 -4.65 11.35 23.24
N SER A 380 -5.28 12.48 23.55
CA SER A 380 -6.33 13.07 22.70
C SER A 380 -5.79 13.49 21.34
N ALA A 381 -4.51 13.87 21.27
CA ALA A 381 -3.77 14.09 20.04
C ALA A 381 -3.20 12.79 19.45
N GLU A 382 -3.54 11.59 19.90
CA GLU A 382 -3.04 10.29 19.37
C GLU A 382 -1.50 10.14 19.27
N LEU A 383 -0.76 10.97 19.99
CA LEU A 383 0.69 10.86 20.10
C LEU A 383 1.11 9.69 21.01
N ALA A 384 0.19 9.21 21.86
CA ALA A 384 0.32 8.03 22.71
C ALA A 384 -0.97 7.18 22.66
N ALA A 385 -0.87 5.86 22.81
CA ALA A 385 -2.04 4.97 22.74
C ALA A 385 -2.89 4.97 24.03
N SER A 386 -2.36 5.47 25.15
CA SER A 386 -3.08 5.63 26.42
C SER A 386 -2.54 6.79 27.26
N LYS A 387 -3.35 7.27 28.22
CA LYS A 387 -2.93 8.31 29.20
C LYS A 387 -1.67 7.88 29.98
N SER A 388 -1.58 6.61 30.38
CA SER A 388 -0.44 6.06 31.12
C SER A 388 0.84 5.96 30.27
N GLU A 389 0.71 5.63 28.98
CA GLU A 389 1.84 5.64 28.04
C GLU A 389 2.33 7.07 27.77
N ALA A 390 1.42 8.03 27.63
CA ALA A 390 1.75 9.44 27.50
C ALA A 390 2.54 9.94 28.72
N GLN A 391 2.10 9.60 29.94
CA GLN A 391 2.80 9.95 31.16
C GLN A 391 4.20 9.32 31.22
N ARG A 392 4.33 8.05 30.81
CA ARG A 392 5.63 7.37 30.72
C ARG A 392 6.57 8.04 29.70
N LEU A 393 6.05 8.51 28.56
CA LEU A 393 6.83 9.24 27.56
C LEU A 393 7.33 10.59 28.08
N ILE A 394 6.50 11.30 28.84
CA ILE A 394 6.89 12.55 29.51
C ILE A 394 8.00 12.27 30.53
N ASN A 395 7.81 11.29 31.42
CA ASN A 395 8.78 10.93 32.47
C ASN A 395 10.14 10.50 31.88
N ASN A 396 10.14 9.82 30.73
CA ASN A 396 11.35 9.36 30.05
C ASN A 396 11.99 10.42 29.13
N LYS A 397 11.57 11.70 29.20
CA LYS A 397 12.04 12.81 28.33
C LYS A 397 11.87 12.51 26.84
N GLY A 398 10.84 11.73 26.48
CA GLY A 398 10.54 11.31 25.11
C GLY A 398 9.56 12.24 24.37
N ALA A 399 9.08 13.30 25.02
CA ALA A 399 8.15 14.27 24.46
C ALA A 399 8.75 15.69 24.50
N TYR A 400 8.52 16.47 23.44
CA TYR A 400 9.08 17.80 23.22
C TYR A 400 7.97 18.79 22.84
N ILE A 401 8.07 20.03 23.33
CA ILE A 401 7.21 21.14 22.95
C ILE A 401 8.02 22.10 22.08
N GLY A 402 7.44 22.55 20.96
CA GLY A 402 8.02 23.63 20.17
C GLY A 402 7.72 24.97 20.83
N ALA A 403 8.76 25.73 21.19
CA ALA A 403 8.66 27.06 21.79
C ALA A 403 9.34 28.10 20.89
N GLY A 404 8.74 29.29 20.74
CA GLY A 404 9.48 30.44 20.21
C GLY A 404 10.61 30.83 21.19
N SER A 405 11.74 31.27 20.67
CA SER A 405 12.90 31.74 21.44
C SER A 405 12.50 32.72 22.56
N THR A 406 12.46 32.21 23.80
CA THR A 406 12.44 32.90 25.10
C THR A 406 11.54 34.14 25.25
N GLY A 407 10.44 33.96 26.00
CA GLY A 407 9.83 34.93 26.92
C GLY A 407 9.75 36.39 26.50
N THR A 408 8.55 36.86 26.17
CA THR A 408 8.17 38.30 26.16
C THR A 408 9.05 39.19 25.27
N SER A 409 8.95 39.04 23.94
CA SER A 409 9.08 40.13 22.95
C SER A 409 8.68 39.65 21.54
N PRO A 410 8.10 40.50 20.68
CA PRO A 410 7.72 40.13 19.32
C PRO A 410 8.96 40.12 18.40
N MET A 411 8.99 39.14 17.48
CA MET A 411 10.01 38.82 16.47
C MET A 411 11.32 38.18 16.96
N GLY A 412 11.29 36.84 17.00
CA GLY A 412 12.44 35.95 16.85
C GLY A 412 11.99 34.65 16.15
N ASP A 413 12.41 34.43 14.91
CA ASP A 413 11.84 33.45 13.95
C ASP A 413 12.43 32.02 14.09
N SER A 414 12.83 31.62 15.30
CA SER A 414 13.40 30.27 15.55
C SER A 414 12.62 29.52 16.62
N LEU A 415 12.22 28.29 16.29
CA LEU A 415 11.56 27.35 17.21
C LEU A 415 12.62 26.48 17.90
N THR A 416 12.70 26.58 19.22
CA THR A 416 13.57 25.73 20.04
C THR A 416 12.73 24.63 20.67
N TYR A 417 13.02 23.37 20.33
CA TYR A 417 12.34 22.23 20.95
C TYR A 417 12.87 22.00 22.36
N SER A 418 12.06 22.31 23.36
CA SER A 418 12.39 22.05 24.76
C SER A 418 11.81 20.70 25.19
N ALA A 419 12.64 19.86 25.82
CA ALA A 419 12.16 18.62 26.44
C ALA A 419 11.16 18.97 27.55
N ILE A 420 10.04 18.25 27.62
CA ILE A 420 9.06 18.44 28.68
C ILE A 420 9.69 17.92 29.99
N LEU A 421 10.23 18.84 30.77
CA LEU A 421 10.79 18.63 32.10
C LEU A 421 9.78 19.25 33.06
N ASP A 422 8.91 18.43 33.64
CA ASP A 422 7.86 18.92 34.55
C ASP A 422 8.47 19.67 35.75
N PRO A 423 8.03 20.91 36.02
CA PRO A 423 7.37 21.13 37.30
C PRO A 423 6.20 22.13 37.19
N GLY A 424 4.98 21.60 37.07
CA GLY A 424 3.73 22.30 37.35
C GLY A 424 2.66 22.08 36.29
N TRP A 425 1.43 21.77 36.75
CA TRP A 425 0.20 21.51 35.98
C TRP A 425 -0.08 22.47 34.81
N ASN A 426 0.50 23.68 34.82
CA ASN A 426 0.25 24.75 33.87
C ASN A 426 1.50 25.28 33.12
N TRP A 427 2.70 24.72 33.28
CA TRP A 427 3.93 25.29 32.68
C TRP A 427 3.89 25.31 31.15
N TRP A 428 3.35 24.25 30.55
CA TRP A 428 3.28 24.07 29.11
C TRP A 428 2.32 25.03 28.39
N LYS A 429 1.40 25.67 29.13
CA LYS A 429 0.44 26.66 28.58
C LYS A 429 1.11 27.94 28.07
N LYS A 430 2.33 28.24 28.54
CA LYS A 430 3.12 29.39 28.09
C LYS A 430 3.66 29.23 26.65
N PHE A 431 3.54 28.04 26.07
CA PHE A 431 4.00 27.71 24.71
C PHE A 431 2.86 27.62 23.70
N ILE A 432 1.65 28.05 24.07
CA ILE A 432 0.55 28.24 23.12
C ILE A 432 0.87 29.51 22.31
N ILE A 433 0.93 29.37 21.00
CA ILE A 433 1.23 30.45 20.06
C ILE A 433 -0.10 31.04 19.57
N ASP A 434 -0.23 32.37 19.63
CA ASP A 434 -1.41 33.13 19.18
C ASP A 434 -2.76 32.58 19.71
N ASP A 435 -2.76 32.10 20.96
CA ASP A 435 -3.90 31.51 21.69
C ASP A 435 -4.58 30.28 21.05
N ASN A 436 -4.13 29.82 19.88
CA ASN A 436 -4.83 28.81 19.07
C ASN A 436 -3.95 27.66 18.57
N LEU A 437 -2.62 27.69 18.75
CA LEU A 437 -1.72 26.71 18.15
C LEU A 437 -0.71 26.12 19.13
N LEU A 438 -0.59 24.79 19.12
CA LEU A 438 0.34 24.03 19.95
C LEU A 438 1.06 22.96 19.12
N VAL A 439 2.39 22.94 19.14
CA VAL A 439 3.20 21.94 18.41
C VAL A 439 3.85 20.96 19.37
N LEU A 440 3.49 19.68 19.25
CA LEU A 440 4.00 18.60 20.08
C LEU A 440 4.79 17.58 19.24
N ARG A 441 5.89 17.07 19.79
CA ARG A 441 6.69 16.01 19.18
C ARG A 441 6.93 14.87 20.16
N THR A 442 6.71 13.62 19.74
CA THR A 442 7.16 12.43 20.46
C THR A 442 8.31 11.74 19.70
N GLY A 443 9.44 11.53 20.38
CA GLY A 443 10.66 10.99 19.77
C GLY A 443 11.31 11.88 18.69
N LYS A 444 12.01 11.26 17.74
CA LYS A 444 12.72 11.95 16.63
C LYS A 444 11.82 12.31 15.44
N TRP A 445 10.70 11.61 15.24
CA TRP A 445 9.99 11.59 13.95
C TRP A 445 8.48 11.84 14.02
N ARG A 446 7.84 11.81 15.20
CA ARG A 446 6.38 11.98 15.34
C ARG A 446 6.05 13.40 15.79
N VAL A 447 5.70 14.28 14.85
CA VAL A 447 5.29 15.66 15.13
C VAL A 447 3.80 15.78 14.88
N LYS A 448 3.07 16.43 15.79
CA LYS A 448 1.70 16.88 15.57
C LYS A 448 1.54 18.36 15.87
N ILE A 449 0.72 19.00 15.05
CA ILE A 449 0.27 20.38 15.19
C ILE A 449 -1.17 20.31 15.68
N ILE A 450 -1.42 20.91 16.83
CA ILE A 450 -2.72 20.95 17.47
C ILE A 450 -3.30 22.34 17.25
N ASN A 451 -4.41 22.41 16.54
CA ASN A 451 -5.22 23.61 16.42
C ASN A 451 -6.26 23.59 17.54
N ILE A 452 -6.23 24.59 18.42
CA ILE A 452 -7.16 24.75 19.53
C ILE A 452 -8.40 25.46 18.98
N VAL A 453 -9.53 24.77 19.01
CA VAL A 453 -10.83 25.27 18.51
C VAL A 453 -11.77 25.46 19.70
N SER A 454 -12.72 26.39 19.60
CA SER A 454 -13.73 26.57 20.65
C SER A 454 -14.59 25.31 20.80
N ASP A 455 -15.05 25.03 22.02
CA ASP A 455 -15.84 23.82 22.31
C ASP A 455 -17.19 23.80 21.55
N GLU A 456 -17.71 24.97 21.20
CA GLU A 456 -18.93 25.16 20.41
C GLU A 456 -18.67 24.86 18.92
N ASP A 457 -17.57 25.37 18.36
CA ASP A 457 -17.16 25.11 16.97
C ASP A 457 -16.75 23.65 16.76
N PHE A 458 -16.11 23.03 17.76
CA PHE A 458 -15.70 21.62 17.71
C PHE A 458 -16.92 20.69 17.69
N LYS A 459 -17.98 21.02 18.46
CA LYS A 459 -19.27 20.32 18.41
C LYS A 459 -20.01 20.60 17.10
N ALA A 460 -19.98 21.83 16.58
CA ALA A 460 -20.63 22.19 15.32
C ALA A 460 -19.99 21.47 14.11
N LYS A 461 -18.68 21.22 14.15
CA LYS A 461 -17.94 20.44 13.13
C LYS A 461 -18.15 18.91 13.23
N GLY A 462 -18.84 18.40 14.25
CA GLY A 462 -19.12 16.97 14.41
C GLY A 462 -17.90 16.09 14.73
N LEU A 463 -16.79 16.69 15.18
CA LEU A 463 -15.56 15.98 15.52
C LEU A 463 -15.64 15.39 16.93
N SER A 464 -15.12 14.18 17.12
CA SER A 464 -15.04 13.51 18.44
C SER A 464 -13.58 13.15 18.73
N CYS A 465 -13.07 13.58 19.89
CA CYS A 465 -11.75 13.20 20.35
C CYS A 465 -11.81 12.47 21.70
N PRO A 466 -10.85 11.57 21.98
CA PRO A 466 -10.84 10.83 23.24
C PRO A 466 -10.79 11.77 24.45
N GLY A 467 -11.80 11.68 25.31
CA GLY A 467 -11.93 12.43 26.57
C GLY A 467 -12.59 13.82 26.47
N PHE A 468 -13.24 14.14 25.35
CA PHE A 468 -14.22 15.23 25.27
C PHE A 468 -15.62 14.70 25.63
N GLY A 469 -16.27 15.23 26.67
CA GLY A 469 -17.64 14.87 27.07
C GLY A 469 -17.83 13.63 27.96
N GLN A 470 -16.76 13.00 28.47
CA GLN A 470 -16.87 11.97 29.51
C GLN A 470 -16.71 12.62 30.90
N GLU A 471 -17.74 12.54 31.74
CA GLU A 471 -17.61 12.73 33.18
C GLU A 471 -16.70 11.62 33.72
N ASP A 472 -15.52 11.99 34.22
CA ASP A 472 -14.61 11.06 34.88
C ASP A 472 -15.32 10.56 36.16
N SER A 473 -15.90 9.36 36.09
CA SER A 473 -16.42 8.67 37.27
C SER A 473 -15.26 8.39 38.22
N LEU A 474 -15.36 8.96 39.42
CA LEU A 474 -14.52 8.66 40.58
C LEU A 474 -14.54 7.15 40.84
N GLY A 475 -13.49 6.47 40.38
CA GLY A 475 -13.18 5.09 40.71
C GLY A 475 -12.21 5.05 41.87
N ASP A 476 -12.74 4.65 43.02
CA ASP A 476 -12.06 4.36 44.29
C ASP A 476 -10.77 3.54 44.09
N GLY A 477 -9.72 3.99 44.78
CA GLY A 477 -8.37 3.47 44.73
C GLY A 477 -7.59 4.09 45.89
N THR A 478 -8.13 3.93 47.09
CA THR A 478 -7.42 4.17 48.34
C THR A 478 -6.17 3.29 48.38
N ASP A 479 -4.98 3.89 48.24
CA ASP A 479 -3.87 3.60 49.16
C ASP A 479 -2.70 4.59 49.04
N GLY A 480 -2.43 5.28 50.15
CA GLY A 480 -1.08 5.43 50.67
C GLY A 480 -0.16 6.50 50.10
N LEU A 481 -0.40 7.77 50.46
CA LEU A 481 0.70 8.66 50.82
C LEU A 481 1.58 8.00 51.90
N ARG A 482 2.89 7.95 51.68
CA ARG A 482 3.88 8.05 52.77
C ARG A 482 5.23 8.49 52.22
N ASP A 483 5.56 9.71 52.60
CA ASP A 483 6.86 10.35 52.51
C ASP A 483 7.94 9.60 53.30
N ALA A 484 9.18 9.78 52.86
CA ALA A 484 10.38 9.45 53.59
C ALA A 484 10.64 10.47 54.71
N ASP A 485 11.01 9.95 55.89
CA ASP A 485 12.14 10.37 56.73
C ASP A 485 11.83 10.39 58.24
N GLY A 486 12.70 9.70 58.99
CA GLY A 486 13.19 10.23 60.26
C GLY A 486 12.71 9.61 61.58
N VAL A 487 13.61 8.80 62.17
CA VAL A 487 14.00 8.84 63.60
C VAL A 487 13.14 8.12 64.66
N SER A 488 13.75 7.05 65.21
CA SER A 488 13.70 6.44 66.57
C SER A 488 12.42 6.50 67.44
N ASN A 489 11.93 5.33 67.91
CA ASN A 489 12.18 4.87 69.30
C ASN A 489 11.56 3.49 69.61
N GLU A 490 12.30 2.74 70.43
CA GLU A 490 11.87 1.82 71.50
C GLU A 490 10.81 0.71 71.30
N SER A 491 11.35 -0.51 71.26
CA SER A 491 11.17 -1.58 72.28
C SER A 491 9.82 -2.33 72.45
N LYS A 492 9.99 -3.66 72.65
CA LYS A 492 9.09 -4.66 73.28
C LYS A 492 7.97 -5.20 72.38
N ARG A 493 7.68 -6.50 72.27
CA ARG A 493 8.16 -7.74 72.90
C ARG A 493 7.58 -8.90 72.05
N ARG A 494 8.36 -9.97 71.83
CA ARG A 494 7.82 -11.30 71.45
C ARG A 494 7.11 -11.92 72.67
N PRO A 495 6.22 -12.89 72.45
CA PRO A 495 6.60 -14.31 72.64
C PRO A 495 6.01 -15.17 71.49
N GLY A 496 6.50 -16.34 71.12
CA GLY A 496 7.54 -17.22 71.63
C GLY A 496 7.26 -18.64 71.11
N ARG A 497 8.33 -19.45 71.03
CA ARG A 497 8.38 -20.93 71.09
C ARG A 497 7.86 -21.74 69.89
N ASP A 498 8.78 -22.42 69.19
CA ASP A 498 9.25 -23.83 69.43
C ASP A 498 8.36 -24.77 68.58
N LYS A 499 8.80 -25.86 67.93
CA LYS A 499 10.05 -26.63 67.93
C LYS A 499 9.94 -27.71 66.84
N GLY A 500 11.07 -28.07 66.24
CA GLY A 500 11.42 -29.44 65.85
C GLY A 500 10.70 -30.01 64.61
N SER A 501 11.28 -30.90 63.81
CA SER A 501 12.55 -31.61 63.95
C SER A 501 12.78 -32.48 62.69
N ARG A 502 14.06 -32.72 62.38
CA ARG A 502 14.65 -33.95 61.79
C ARG A 502 14.60 -34.20 60.26
N SER A 503 15.78 -33.97 59.68
CA SER A 503 16.55 -34.73 58.66
C SER A 503 16.70 -36.25 59.01
N PRO A 504 17.51 -37.13 58.33
CA PRO A 504 18.41 -36.99 57.15
C PRO A 504 18.53 -38.23 56.19
N TYR A 505 19.44 -38.13 55.19
CA TYR A 505 20.20 -39.19 54.45
C TYR A 505 19.45 -40.00 53.34
N ALA A 506 20.04 -40.50 52.24
CA ALA A 506 21.36 -40.37 51.58
C ALA A 506 21.38 -41.29 50.30
N VAL A 507 22.08 -40.85 49.23
CA VAL A 507 23.14 -41.57 48.48
C VAL A 507 22.85 -42.67 47.42
N ASP A 508 23.43 -42.41 46.23
CA ASP A 508 24.14 -43.22 45.21
C ASP A 508 23.52 -44.17 44.14
N SER A 509 23.82 -43.78 42.87
CA SER A 509 24.70 -44.40 41.86
C SER A 509 24.33 -45.62 40.98
N ARG A 510 24.68 -45.43 39.68
CA ARG A 510 25.36 -46.33 38.70
C ARG A 510 24.58 -47.31 37.78
N PHE A 511 25.21 -47.48 36.59
CA PHE A 511 25.04 -48.41 35.43
C PHE A 511 24.25 -47.84 34.24
N GLN A 512 24.78 -47.52 33.04
CA GLN A 512 25.88 -47.95 32.13
C GLN A 512 25.57 -49.15 31.21
N ARG A 513 25.69 -48.89 29.88
CA ARG A 513 25.79 -49.79 28.68
C ARG A 513 24.48 -50.39 28.15
N GLY A 514 24.23 -50.54 26.84
CA GLY A 514 25.02 -50.37 25.62
C GLY A 514 24.51 -51.36 24.54
N TRP A 515 24.86 -51.10 23.27
CA TRP A 515 24.72 -51.90 22.02
C TRP A 515 23.44 -51.70 21.17
N GLN A 516 23.49 -51.16 19.93
CA GLN A 516 24.11 -51.63 18.65
C GLN A 516 23.46 -52.92 18.12
N ASP A 517 23.17 -53.14 16.83
CA ASP A 517 23.35 -52.42 15.55
C ASP A 517 22.70 -53.28 14.43
N GLY A 518 22.45 -52.68 13.27
CA GLY A 518 22.55 -53.33 11.96
C GLY A 518 21.29 -53.99 11.37
N SER A 519 21.07 -54.06 10.06
CA SER A 519 21.67 -53.46 8.85
C SER A 519 21.02 -54.16 7.64
N ARG A 520 21.22 -53.60 6.42
CA ARG A 520 21.07 -54.18 5.07
C ARG A 520 19.65 -54.21 4.45
N ALA A 521 19.45 -54.19 3.13
CA ALA A 521 20.19 -53.78 1.92
C ALA A 521 19.25 -54.10 0.73
N ARG A 522 19.32 -53.31 -0.36
CA ARG A 522 18.99 -53.61 -1.77
C ARG A 522 17.69 -54.39 -2.10
N HIS A 523 16.79 -53.78 -2.87
CA HIS A 523 16.66 -54.06 -4.31
C HIS A 523 16.02 -52.91 -5.06
#